data_AF-A0A535ML45-F1
#
_entry.id   AF-A0A535ML45-F1
#
_cell.length_a   1.000
_cell.length_b   1.000
_cell.length_c   1.000
_cell.angle_alpha   90.00
_cell.angle_beta   90.00
_cell.angle_gamma   90.00
#
_symmetry.space_group_name_H-M   'P 1'
#
loop_
_entity.id
_entity.type
_entity.pdbx_description
1 polymer ?
#
loop_
_entity_poly.entity_id
_entity_poly.type
_entity_poly.pdbx_seq_one_letter_code
_entity_poly.pdbx_strand_id
1 'polypeptide(L)'
;MRARRGQSMLYAVLLLPTLMLIFALAIDIGLLQMQQLRLRWAVDMATVDAATVVDATAYGQTGRLQIDPALAPGTARQYLYLNLARLGTSVGGDNGAFTIARDADISVINQVPARDPYSGAVLDRPAICARIRVPYRMSLFPLLGGFGTNQLTITSNAEVKS
;
A
#
# COMPACT_ATOMS: atom_id res chain seq x y z
N MET A 1 -40.01 -13.49 -42.53
CA MET A 1 -38.65 -13.04 -42.13
C MET A 1 -38.62 -12.11 -40.89
N ARG A 2 -39.57 -12.19 -39.94
CA ARG A 2 -39.60 -11.31 -38.74
C ARG A 2 -38.84 -11.88 -37.52
N ALA A 3 -38.66 -13.20 -37.43
CA ALA A 3 -38.04 -13.85 -36.27
C ALA A 3 -36.51 -13.61 -36.13
N ARG A 4 -35.77 -13.44 -37.24
CA ARG A 4 -34.31 -13.21 -37.20
C ARG A 4 -33.90 -11.86 -36.64
N ARG A 5 -34.73 -10.81 -36.81
CA ARG A 5 -34.43 -9.44 -36.30
C ARG A 5 -34.63 -9.32 -34.79
N GLY A 6 -35.58 -10.08 -34.22
CA GLY A 6 -35.83 -10.10 -32.78
C GLY A 6 -34.72 -10.79 -31.99
N GLN A 7 -34.13 -11.85 -32.54
CA GLN A 7 -33.02 -12.56 -31.91
C GLN A 7 -31.71 -11.75 -31.90
N SER A 8 -31.37 -11.05 -32.98
CA SER A 8 -30.17 -10.20 -33.01
C SER A 8 -30.28 -9.00 -32.06
N MET A 9 -31.49 -8.43 -31.89
CA MET A 9 -31.73 -7.37 -30.91
C MET A 9 -31.60 -7.89 -29.46
N LEU A 10 -32.05 -9.12 -29.20
CA LEU A 10 -31.90 -9.75 -27.88
C LEU A 10 -30.43 -9.98 -27.51
N TYR A 11 -29.61 -10.45 -28.45
CA TYR A 11 -28.17 -10.59 -28.25
C TYR A 11 -27.49 -9.25 -28.01
N ALA A 12 -27.86 -8.19 -28.72
CA ALA A 12 -27.29 -6.87 -28.49
C ALA A 12 -27.66 -6.32 -27.10
N VAL A 13 -28.91 -6.50 -26.66
CA VAL A 13 -29.38 -6.07 -25.34
C VAL A 13 -28.71 -6.83 -24.20
N LEU A 14 -28.29 -8.07 -24.43
CA LEU A 14 -27.62 -8.90 -23.41
C LEU A 14 -26.09 -8.74 -23.45
N LEU A 15 -25.48 -8.75 -24.65
CA LEU A 15 -24.03 -8.68 -24.83
C LEU A 15 -23.44 -7.33 -24.45
N LEU A 16 -24.10 -6.24 -24.85
CA LEU A 16 -23.60 -4.88 -24.65
C LEU A 16 -23.41 -4.54 -23.16
N PRO A 17 -24.37 -4.80 -22.25
CA PRO A 17 -24.15 -4.58 -20.82
C PRO A 17 -23.11 -5.52 -20.22
N THR A 18 -23.02 -6.79 -20.63
CA THR A 18 -21.91 -7.67 -20.18
C THR A 18 -20.54 -7.17 -20.62
N LEU A 19 -20.41 -6.70 -21.87
CA LEU A 19 -19.17 -6.10 -22.37
C LEU A 19 -18.78 -4.84 -21.60
N MET A 20 -19.76 -3.97 -21.33
CA MET A 20 -19.54 -2.79 -20.47
C MET A 20 -19.10 -3.17 -19.06
N LEU A 21 -19.71 -4.21 -18.47
CA LEU A 21 -19.37 -4.68 -17.14
C LEU A 21 -17.95 -5.27 -17.08
N ILE A 22 -17.55 -6.07 -18.08
CA ILE A 22 -16.20 -6.61 -18.19
C ILE A 22 -15.18 -5.49 -18.37
N PHE A 23 -15.47 -4.49 -19.19
CA PHE A 23 -14.57 -3.36 -19.42
C PHE A 23 -14.42 -2.48 -18.19
N ALA A 24 -15.53 -2.18 -17.49
CA ALA A 24 -15.50 -1.45 -16.22
C ALA A 24 -14.66 -2.18 -15.18
N LEU A 25 -14.82 -3.51 -15.07
CA LEU A 25 -14.02 -4.34 -14.18
C LEU A 25 -12.54 -4.31 -14.54
N ALA A 26 -12.19 -4.41 -15.83
CA ALA A 26 -10.81 -4.33 -16.30
C ALA A 26 -10.16 -2.98 -15.95
N ILE A 27 -10.90 -1.88 -16.11
CA ILE A 27 -10.43 -0.54 -15.70
C ILE A 27 -10.22 -0.47 -14.19
N ASP A 28 -11.20 -0.91 -13.39
CA ASP A 28 -11.09 -0.88 -11.93
C ASP A 28 -9.88 -1.72 -11.44
N ILE A 29 -9.62 -2.89 -12.06
CA ILE A 29 -8.42 -3.70 -11.76
C ILE A 29 -7.14 -2.94 -12.12
N GLY A 30 -7.08 -2.30 -13.28
CA GLY A 30 -5.93 -1.50 -13.69
C GLY A 30 -5.65 -0.34 -12.73
N LEU A 31 -6.69 0.37 -12.30
CA LEU A 31 -6.59 1.44 -11.31
C LEU A 31 -6.14 0.92 -9.94
N LEU A 32 -6.63 -0.25 -9.52
CA LEU A 32 -6.25 -0.91 -8.28
C LEU A 32 -4.76 -1.25 -8.27
N GLN A 33 -4.24 -1.85 -9.35
CA GLN A 33 -2.82 -2.20 -9.48
C GLN A 33 -1.94 -0.94 -9.44
N MET A 34 -2.34 0.11 -10.15
CA MET A 34 -1.62 1.39 -10.14
C MET A 34 -1.58 2.00 -8.73
N GLN A 35 -2.70 1.96 -8.00
CA GLN A 35 -2.77 2.48 -6.63
C GLN A 35 -1.94 1.63 -5.67
N GLN A 36 -1.96 0.31 -5.81
CA GLN A 36 -1.14 -0.60 -5.01
C GLN A 36 0.35 -0.29 -5.19
N LEU A 37 0.81 -0.06 -6.43
CA LEU A 37 2.20 0.31 -6.72
C LEU A 37 2.58 1.66 -6.08
N ARG A 38 1.71 2.67 -6.20
CA ARG A 38 1.95 4.00 -5.59
C ARG A 38 2.02 3.93 -4.07
N LEU A 39 1.12 3.18 -3.45
CA LEU A 39 1.13 2.95 -2.00
C LEU A 39 2.38 2.19 -1.58
N ARG A 40 2.76 1.14 -2.31
CA ARG A 40 3.98 0.38 -2.04
C ARG A 40 5.21 1.29 -2.08
N TRP A 41 5.33 2.12 -3.11
CA TRP A 41 6.42 3.08 -3.23
C TRP A 41 6.46 4.09 -2.08
N ALA A 42 5.30 4.60 -1.64
CA ALA A 42 5.20 5.53 -0.52
C ALA A 42 5.67 4.92 0.81
N VAL A 43 5.32 3.65 1.06
CA VAL A 43 5.75 2.91 2.25
C VAL A 43 7.23 2.56 2.15
N ASP A 44 7.68 2.05 1.02
CA ASP A 44 9.08 1.68 0.79
C ASP A 44 10.00 2.89 1.03
N MET A 45 9.68 4.06 0.46
CA MET A 45 10.44 5.30 0.70
C MET A 45 10.46 5.69 2.17
N ALA A 46 9.32 5.62 2.87
CA ALA A 46 9.26 5.94 4.29
C ALA A 46 10.09 4.98 5.16
N THR A 47 10.12 3.69 4.82
CA THR A 47 10.96 2.70 5.50
C THR A 47 12.45 2.90 5.22
N VAL A 48 12.81 3.28 4.00
CA VAL A 48 14.21 3.61 3.63
C VAL A 48 14.67 4.83 4.41
N ASP A 49 13.89 5.91 4.44
CA ASP A 49 14.22 7.12 5.19
C ASP A 49 14.38 6.82 6.69
N ALA A 50 13.50 5.99 7.25
CA ALA A 50 13.60 5.58 8.65
C ALA A 50 14.80 4.66 8.93
N ALA A 51 15.22 3.82 7.98
CA ALA A 51 16.42 2.99 8.11
C ALA A 51 17.71 3.83 8.16
N THR A 52 17.70 5.07 7.66
CA THR A 52 18.84 5.99 7.80
C THR A 52 19.00 6.56 9.21
N VAL A 53 18.00 6.40 10.08
CA VAL A 53 18.04 6.86 11.47
C VAL A 53 18.83 5.85 12.30
N VAL A 54 20.15 6.00 12.28
CA VAL A 54 21.09 5.12 12.97
C VAL A 54 21.46 5.68 14.34
N ASP A 55 21.54 4.81 15.34
CA ASP A 55 22.02 5.17 16.66
C ASP A 55 23.55 5.35 16.66
N ALA A 56 23.97 6.61 16.55
CA ALA A 56 25.39 6.99 16.57
C ALA A 56 26.07 6.68 17.93
N THR A 57 25.32 6.66 19.03
CA THR A 57 25.86 6.37 20.36
C THR A 57 26.13 4.88 20.52
N ALA A 58 25.19 4.02 20.09
CA ALA A 58 25.39 2.58 20.03
C ALA A 58 26.52 2.21 19.05
N TYR A 59 26.62 2.92 17.92
CA TYR A 59 27.72 2.71 16.96
C TYR A 59 29.08 3.03 17.59
N GLY A 60 29.21 4.16 18.29
CA GLY A 60 30.46 4.54 18.96
C GLY A 60 30.90 3.60 20.08
N GLN A 61 29.96 2.93 20.75
CA GLN A 61 30.25 2.02 21.86
C GLN A 61 30.47 0.57 21.41
N THR A 62 29.72 0.11 20.41
CA THR A 62 29.69 -1.31 20.01
C THR A 62 30.32 -1.59 18.64
N GLY A 63 30.58 -0.54 17.85
CA GLY A 63 31.06 -0.66 16.47
C GLY A 63 30.04 -1.28 15.50
N ARG A 64 28.78 -1.45 15.93
CA ARG A 64 27.70 -2.05 15.12
C ARG A 64 26.69 -1.00 14.70
N LEU A 65 26.34 -0.96 13.42
CA LEU A 65 25.21 -0.14 12.96
C LEU A 65 23.91 -0.72 13.52
N GLN A 66 23.17 0.08 14.27
CA GLN A 66 21.84 -0.25 14.79
C GLN A 66 20.90 0.90 14.46
N ILE A 67 19.65 0.58 14.12
CA ILE A 67 18.61 1.58 13.90
C ILE A 67 18.17 2.10 15.26
N ASP A 68 18.01 3.41 15.42
CA ASP A 68 17.51 4.00 16.66
C ASP A 68 16.03 3.58 16.87
N PRO A 69 15.73 2.75 17.88
CA PRO A 69 14.37 2.26 18.11
C PRO A 69 13.41 3.35 18.63
N ALA A 70 13.93 4.45 19.18
CA ALA A 70 13.13 5.54 19.70
C ALA A 70 12.74 6.54 18.60
N LEU A 71 13.67 6.87 17.70
CA LEU A 71 13.44 7.87 16.65
C LEU A 71 12.91 7.26 15.34
N ALA A 72 13.38 6.08 14.94
CA ALA A 72 13.04 5.53 13.62
C ALA A 72 11.54 5.31 13.38
N PRO A 73 10.72 4.82 14.35
CA PRO A 73 9.28 4.69 14.14
C PRO A 73 8.58 6.03 13.95
N GLY A 74 9.03 7.09 14.62
CA GLY A 74 8.50 8.45 14.47
C GLY A 74 8.80 9.00 13.07
N THR A 75 10.06 8.87 12.64
CA THR A 75 10.51 9.26 11.30
C THR A 75 9.74 8.50 10.21
N ALA A 76 9.59 7.18 10.36
CA ALA A 76 8.83 6.36 9.43
C ALA A 76 7.38 6.86 9.27
N ARG A 77 6.67 7.17 10.36
CA ARG A 77 5.30 7.73 10.30
C ARG A 77 5.27 9.10 9.66
N GLN A 78 6.25 9.96 9.94
CA GLN A 78 6.33 11.30 9.37
C GLN A 78 6.51 11.26 7.85
N TYR A 79 7.48 10.49 7.35
CA TYR A 79 7.72 10.36 5.90
C TYR A 79 6.60 9.59 5.21
N LEU A 80 5.99 8.60 5.88
CA LEU A 80 4.79 7.94 5.38
C LEU A 80 3.65 8.93 5.19
N TYR A 81 3.37 9.79 6.17
CA TYR A 81 2.37 10.86 6.02
C TYR A 81 2.69 11.77 4.84
N LEU A 82 3.94 12.26 4.73
CA LEU A 82 4.34 13.16 3.65
C LEU A 82 4.19 12.50 2.27
N ASN A 83 4.52 11.22 2.14
CA ASN A 83 4.39 10.46 0.91
C ASN A 83 2.92 10.18 0.57
N LEU A 84 2.09 9.84 1.57
CA LEU A 84 0.66 9.60 1.38
C LEU A 84 -0.12 10.89 1.08
N ALA A 85 0.24 12.02 1.68
CA ALA A 85 -0.39 13.31 1.41
C ALA A 85 -0.28 13.70 -0.08
N ARG A 86 0.83 13.34 -0.74
CA ARG A 86 1.02 13.53 -2.19
C ARG A 86 0.07 12.67 -3.05
N LEU A 87 -0.49 11.60 -2.50
CA LEU A 87 -1.50 10.77 -3.17
C LEU A 87 -2.91 11.37 -3.08
N GLY A 88 -3.11 12.36 -2.22
CA GLY A 88 -4.32 13.18 -2.15
C GLY A 88 -5.60 12.37 -1.90
N THR A 89 -6.62 12.60 -2.72
CA THR A 89 -7.96 12.02 -2.54
C THR A 89 -7.99 10.49 -2.65
N SER A 90 -7.00 9.87 -3.30
CA SER A 90 -6.91 8.40 -3.42
C SER A 90 -6.72 7.68 -2.08
N VAL A 91 -6.26 8.41 -1.05
CA VAL A 91 -6.10 7.91 0.32
C VAL A 91 -7.04 8.61 1.31
N GLY A 92 -8.05 9.35 0.83
CA GLY A 92 -8.96 10.12 1.67
C GLY A 92 -8.46 11.54 2.01
N GLY A 93 -7.53 12.09 1.23
CA GLY A 93 -6.94 13.41 1.45
C GLY A 93 -6.00 13.44 2.67
N ASP A 94 -5.69 14.63 3.17
CA ASP A 94 -4.74 14.81 4.27
C ASP A 94 -5.15 14.10 5.55
N ASN A 95 -6.45 14.12 5.89
CA ASN A 95 -6.99 13.41 7.05
C ASN A 95 -6.82 11.88 6.92
N GLY A 96 -7.04 11.35 5.71
CA GLY A 96 -6.83 9.94 5.44
C GLY A 96 -5.36 9.55 5.51
N ALA A 97 -4.48 10.36 4.91
CA ALA A 97 -3.02 10.19 4.99
C ALA A 97 -2.52 10.21 6.44
N PHE A 98 -3.00 11.16 7.25
CA PHE A 98 -2.66 11.26 8.67
C PHE A 98 -3.14 10.03 9.45
N THR A 99 -4.38 9.59 9.24
CA THR A 99 -4.94 8.41 9.93
C THR A 99 -4.16 7.15 9.58
N ILE A 100 -3.88 6.92 8.29
CA ILE A 100 -3.12 5.75 7.81
C ILE A 100 -1.70 5.76 8.40
N ALA A 101 -1.03 6.92 8.41
CA ALA A 101 0.33 7.04 8.93
C ALA A 101 0.39 6.85 10.45
N ARG A 102 -0.58 7.40 11.18
CA ARG A 102 -0.70 7.23 12.63
C ARG A 102 -0.94 5.77 13.02
N ASP A 103 -1.87 5.12 12.32
CA ASP A 103 -2.31 3.75 12.60
C ASP A 103 -1.40 2.69 11.93
N ALA A 104 -0.29 3.11 11.32
CA ALA A 104 0.70 2.21 10.72
C ALA A 104 1.39 1.36 11.79
N ASP A 105 1.45 0.05 11.53
CA ASP A 105 2.21 -0.90 12.31
C ASP A 105 3.68 -0.81 11.89
N ILE A 106 4.58 -0.41 12.78
CA ILE A 106 6.00 -0.21 12.48
C ILE A 106 6.82 -0.91 13.56
N SER A 107 7.77 -1.74 13.14
CA SER A 107 8.63 -2.52 14.02
C SER A 107 10.09 -2.37 13.60
N VAL A 108 10.97 -2.07 14.56
CA VAL A 108 12.42 -2.01 14.35
C VAL A 108 13.04 -3.32 14.82
N ILE A 109 13.85 -3.94 13.97
CA ILE A 109 14.52 -5.21 14.22
C ILE A 109 16.02 -4.98 14.13
N ASN A 110 16.68 -4.87 15.29
CA ASN A 110 18.14 -4.73 15.38
C ASN A 110 18.85 -6.06 15.67
N GLN A 111 18.14 -7.05 16.20
CA GLN A 111 18.67 -8.38 16.46
C GLN A 111 18.44 -9.26 15.24
N VAL A 112 19.53 -9.64 14.57
CA VAL A 112 19.51 -10.50 13.38
C VAL A 112 20.46 -11.69 13.55
N PRO A 113 20.13 -12.87 12.97
CA PRO A 113 19.03 -13.14 12.04
C PRO A 113 17.64 -13.13 12.69
N ALA A 114 16.63 -12.62 11.97
CA ALA A 114 15.24 -12.53 12.42
C ALA A 114 14.24 -12.75 11.27
N ARG A 115 12.94 -12.70 11.55
CA ARG A 115 11.88 -12.70 10.53
C ARG A 115 11.09 -11.40 10.59
N ASP A 116 10.74 -10.87 9.42
CA ASP A 116 9.80 -9.77 9.29
C ASP A 116 8.43 -10.21 9.85
N PRO A 117 7.86 -9.49 10.85
CA PRO A 117 6.58 -9.83 11.46
C PRO A 117 5.39 -9.67 10.52
N TYR A 118 5.54 -8.98 9.39
CA TYR A 118 4.46 -8.70 8.45
C TYR A 118 4.56 -9.51 7.16
N SER A 119 5.74 -9.60 6.54
CA SER A 119 5.93 -10.37 5.30
C SER A 119 6.39 -11.81 5.53
N GLY A 120 6.95 -12.11 6.71
CA GLY A 120 7.57 -13.40 7.01
C GLY A 120 8.93 -13.62 6.36
N ALA A 121 9.46 -12.64 5.64
CA ALA A 121 10.79 -12.66 5.03
C ALA A 121 11.88 -12.84 6.09
N VAL A 122 12.95 -13.54 5.74
CA VAL A 122 14.14 -13.67 6.60
C VAL A 122 14.94 -12.37 6.50
N LEU A 123 15.36 -11.85 7.65
CA LEU A 123 16.15 -10.64 7.79
C LEU A 123 17.53 -11.03 8.33
N ASP A 124 18.55 -10.81 7.51
CA ASP A 124 19.95 -11.08 7.89
C ASP A 124 20.65 -9.81 8.43
N ARG A 125 19.99 -8.65 8.33
CA ARG A 125 20.51 -7.32 8.68
C ARG A 125 19.50 -6.52 9.49
N PRO A 126 19.96 -5.58 10.34
CA PRO A 126 19.06 -4.66 11.03
C PRO A 126 18.12 -3.97 10.04
N ALA A 127 16.83 -4.00 10.34
CA ALA A 127 15.79 -3.57 9.42
C ALA A 127 14.64 -2.89 10.15
N ILE A 128 13.93 -2.03 9.42
CA ILE A 128 12.63 -1.51 9.83
C ILE A 128 11.56 -2.14 8.94
N CYS A 129 10.53 -2.71 9.56
CA CYS A 129 9.38 -3.28 8.87
C CYS A 129 8.16 -2.41 9.14
N ALA A 130 7.34 -2.18 8.12
CA ALA A 130 6.13 -1.39 8.20
C ALA A 130 4.96 -2.11 7.51
N ARG A 131 3.76 -1.92 8.06
CA ARG A 131 2.50 -2.36 7.47
C ARG A 131 1.45 -1.26 7.61
N ILE A 132 0.78 -0.96 6.50
CA ILE A 132 -0.32 0.00 6.44
C ILE A 132 -1.59 -0.68 5.92
N ARG A 133 -2.73 -0.13 6.33
CA ARG A 133 -4.06 -0.53 5.83
C ARG A 133 -4.73 0.70 5.22
N VAL A 134 -5.08 0.62 3.94
CA VAL A 134 -5.64 1.73 3.18
C VAL A 134 -7.04 1.37 2.70
N PRO A 135 -8.07 2.17 3.01
CA PRO A 135 -9.40 1.95 2.45
C PRO A 135 -9.39 2.27 0.95
N TYR A 136 -9.88 1.33 0.13
CA TYR A 136 -10.04 1.50 -1.31
C TYR A 136 -11.52 1.46 -1.69
N ARG A 137 -11.92 2.41 -2.54
CA ARG A 137 -13.25 2.48 -3.13
C ARG A 137 -13.13 2.25 -4.63
N MET A 138 -13.86 1.26 -5.17
CA MET A 138 -13.91 1.05 -6.61
C MET A 138 -14.65 2.22 -7.28
N SER A 139 -14.14 2.68 -8.41
CA SER A 139 -14.57 3.94 -9.02
C SER A 139 -15.76 3.72 -9.97
N LEU A 140 -15.78 2.62 -10.71
CA LEU A 140 -16.82 2.33 -11.72
C LEU A 140 -17.88 1.35 -11.24
N PHE A 141 -17.55 0.47 -10.29
CA PHE A 141 -18.46 -0.51 -9.71
C PHE A 141 -19.77 0.07 -9.10
N PRO A 142 -19.76 1.23 -8.40
CA PRO A 142 -20.99 1.86 -7.91
C PRO A 142 -21.96 2.27 -9.03
N LEU A 143 -21.44 2.60 -10.21
CA LEU A 143 -22.23 3.00 -11.38
C LEU A 143 -23.02 1.82 -11.97
N LEU A 144 -22.61 0.59 -11.66
CA LEU A 144 -23.26 -0.67 -12.04
C LEU A 144 -24.08 -1.28 -10.88
N GLY A 145 -24.32 -0.53 -9.80
CA GLY A 145 -25.12 -0.98 -8.65
C GLY A 145 -24.36 -1.82 -7.62
N GLY A 146 -23.04 -1.92 -7.73
CA GLY A 146 -22.21 -2.66 -6.78
C GLY A 146 -21.72 -1.79 -5.62
N PHE A 147 -21.87 -2.28 -4.38
CA PHE A 147 -21.38 -1.62 -3.18
C PHE A 147 -20.31 -2.47 -2.50
N GLY A 148 -19.14 -1.89 -2.23
CA GLY A 148 -18.08 -2.57 -1.50
C GLY A 148 -16.92 -1.64 -1.16
N THR A 149 -16.60 -1.53 0.12
CA THR A 149 -15.35 -0.92 0.59
C THR A 149 -14.36 -2.04 0.86
N ASN A 150 -13.27 -2.10 0.09
CA ASN A 150 -12.23 -3.09 0.30
C ASN A 150 -11.03 -2.42 0.99
N GLN A 151 -10.34 -3.16 1.87
CA GLN A 151 -9.11 -2.68 2.49
C GLN A 151 -7.90 -3.27 1.76
N LEU A 152 -6.95 -2.42 1.38
CA LEU A 152 -5.65 -2.81 0.86
C LEU A 152 -4.65 -2.86 2.01
N THR A 153 -4.03 -4.02 2.23
CA THR A 153 -2.91 -4.16 3.19
C THR A 153 -1.61 -4.15 2.41
N ILE A 154 -0.72 -3.21 2.75
CA ILE A 154 0.62 -3.09 2.14
C ILE A 154 1.66 -3.28 3.23
N THR A 155 2.61 -4.18 3.00
CA THR A 155 3.76 -4.44 3.88
C THR A 155 5.03 -3.94 3.20
N SER A 156 6.06 -3.59 3.96
CA SER A 156 7.37 -3.21 3.44
C SER A 156 8.46 -3.43 4.50
N ASN A 157 9.69 -3.66 4.05
CA ASN A 157 10.87 -3.83 4.88
C ASN A 157 12.07 -3.13 4.22
N ALA A 158 12.85 -2.39 5.03
CA ALA A 158 14.09 -1.76 4.59
C ALA A 158 15.24 -2.16 5.51
N GLU A 159 16.30 -2.69 4.92
CA GLU A 159 17.52 -3.14 5.62
C GLU A 159 18.61 -2.08 5.56
N VAL A 160 19.40 -1.98 6.64
CA VAL A 160 20.57 -1.11 6.70
C VAL A 160 21.77 -1.80 6.03
N LYS A 161 22.34 -1.14 5.02
CA LYS A 161 23.56 -1.60 4.35
C LYS A 161 24.79 -0.89 4.97
N SER A 162 25.63 -1.68 5.65
CA SER A 162 26.96 -1.28 6.13
C SER A 162 27.93 -1.05 4.99
#